data_AF-X0P958-F1
#
_entry.id   AF-X0P958-F1
#
_cell.length_a   1.000
_cell.length_b   1.000
_cell.length_c   1.000
_cell.angle_alpha   90.00
_cell.angle_beta   90.00
_cell.angle_gamma   90.00
#
_symmetry.space_group_name_H-M   'P 1'
#
loop_
_entity.id
_entity.type
_entity.pdbx_description
1 polymer ?
#
loop_
_entity_poly.entity_id
_entity_poly.type
_entity_poly.pdbx_seq_one_letter_code
_entity_poly.pdbx_strand_id
1 'polypeptide(L)' 'MEQLNRGTTFLKAEGGYSHKDKEIVYCVVSPSELHTLKKLVESIDQEAFISVMDVNEAIGEGFTYKRPKKFKLL' A
#
# COMPACT_ATOMS: atom_id res chain seq x y z
N MET A 1 -6.25 3.79 -4.97
CA MET A 1 -5.74 4.38 -3.72
C MET A 1 -6.18 5.84 -3.52
N GLU A 2 -7.29 6.28 -4.14
CA GLU A 2 -7.76 7.67 -4.04
C GLU A 2 -8.14 8.07 -2.61
N GLN A 3 -8.75 7.16 -1.85
CA GLN A 3 -9.08 7.37 -0.42
C GLN A 3 -7.85 7.71 0.43
N LEU A 4 -6.68 7.18 0.06
CA LEU A 4 -5.41 7.42 0.74
C LEU A 4 -4.52 8.43 0.00
N ASN A 5 -4.93 8.85 -1.20
CA ASN A 5 -4.17 9.70 -2.11
C ASN A 5 -2.71 9.23 -2.28
N ARG A 6 -2.53 7.92 -2.55
CA ARG A 6 -1.23 7.28 -2.78
C ARG A 6 -1.13 6.67 -4.17
N GLY A 7 0.08 6.69 -4.72
CA GLY A 7 0.43 5.86 -5.88
C GLY A 7 0.65 4.40 -5.49
N THR A 8 0.49 3.52 -6.47
CA THR A 8 0.77 2.09 -6.37
C THR A 8 1.61 1.65 -7.56
N THR A 9 2.40 0.59 -7.40
CA THR A 9 3.21 -0.02 -8.46
C THR A 9 2.90 -1.49 -8.54
N PHE A 10 2.73 -2.01 -9.76
CA PHE A 10 2.62 -3.45 -9.97
C PHE A 10 4.03 -4.03 -10.12
N LEU A 11 4.36 -5.00 -9.27
CA LEU A 11 5.56 -5.80 -9.39
C LEU A 11 5.19 -7.15 -10.00
N LYS A 12 5.91 -7.56 -11.04
CA LYS A 12 5.81 -8.92 -11.58
C LYS A 12 6.59 -9.87 -10.66
N ALA A 13 5.98 -10.98 -10.29
CA ALA A 13 6.57 -11.98 -9.41
C ALA A 13 6.27 -13.39 -9.92
N GLU A 14 7.04 -14.35 -9.46
CA GLU A 14 6.85 -15.77 -9.72
C GLU A 14 6.75 -16.51 -8.38
N GLY A 15 5.74 -17.38 -8.24
CA GLY A 15 5.56 -18.15 -7.01
C GLY A 15 6.65 -19.20 -6.85
N GLY A 16 7.49 -19.09 -5.82
CA GLY A 16 8.72 -19.90 -5.67
C GLY A 16 8.54 -21.43 -5.64
N TYR A 17 7.38 -21.96 -5.23
CA TYR A 17 7.08 -23.39 -5.34
C TYR A 17 6.31 -23.73 -6.62
N SER A 18 5.37 -22.86 -7.02
CA SER A 18 4.42 -23.16 -8.09
C SER A 18 4.88 -22.78 -9.49
N HIS A 19 5.90 -21.92 -9.60
CA HIS A 19 6.38 -21.28 -10.84
C HIS A 19 5.29 -20.53 -11.63
N LYS A 20 4.19 -20.16 -10.96
CA LYS A 20 3.12 -19.38 -11.58
C LYS A 20 3.42 -17.90 -11.48
N ASP A 21 3.14 -17.18 -12.56
CA ASP A 21 3.16 -15.73 -12.58
C ASP A 21 2.16 -15.15 -11.57
N LYS A 22 2.61 -14.09 -10.90
CA LYS A 22 1.85 -13.32 -9.91
C LYS A 22 2.08 -11.84 -10.16
N GLU A 23 1.07 -11.05 -9.86
CA GLU A 23 1.19 -9.60 -9.79
C GLU A 23 1.04 -9.16 -8.33
N ILE A 24 1.99 -8.36 -7.86
CA ILE A 24 1.99 -7.81 -6.51
C ILE A 24 1.70 -6.32 -6.60
N VAL A 25 0.75 -5.85 -5.80
CA VAL A 25 0.51 -4.41 -5.62
C VAL A 25 1.43 -3.89 -4.52
N TYR A 26 2.38 -3.05 -4.88
CA TYR A 26 3.29 -2.38 -3.97
C TYR A 26 2.85 -0.93 -3.74
N CYS A 27 2.90 -0.48 -2.49
CA CYS A 27 2.72 0.93 -2.16
C CYS A 27 3.50 1.31 -0.90
N VAL A 28 3.84 2.59 -0.80
CA VAL A 28 4.42 3.17 0.42
C VAL A 28 3.35 4.00 1.10
N VAL A 29 3.16 3.76 2.39
CA VAL A 29 2.19 4.47 3.23
C VAL A 29 2.85 4.89 4.54
N SER A 30 2.33 5.94 5.16
CA SER A 30 2.70 6.28 6.53
C SER A 30 2.11 5.28 7.53
N PRO A 31 2.69 5.14 8.74
CA PRO A 31 2.13 4.29 9.79
C PRO A 31 0.66 4.61 10.13
N SER A 32 0.26 5.89 10.05
CA SER A 32 -1.13 6.32 10.28
C SER A 32 -2.12 5.89 9.20
N GLU A 33 -1.65 5.60 7.97
CA GLU A 33 -2.50 5.17 6.86
C GLU A 33 -2.69 3.64 6.85
N LEU A 34 -1.86 2.88 7.57
CA LEU A 34 -1.82 1.43 7.54
C LEU A 34 -3.15 0.78 7.95
N HIS A 35 -3.83 1.32 8.96
CA HIS A 35 -5.13 0.80 9.40
C HIS A 35 -6.20 0.94 8.31
N THR A 36 -6.27 2.12 7.69
CA THR A 36 -7.20 2.39 6.60
C THR A 36 -6.88 1.54 5.38
N LEU A 37 -5.59 1.36 5.05
CA LEU A 37 -5.16 0.47 3.96
C LEU A 37 -5.62 -0.96 4.19
N LYS A 38 -5.40 -1.52 5.40
CA LYS A 38 -5.84 -2.88 5.74
C LYS A 38 -7.34 -3.06 5.55
N LYS A 39 -8.15 -2.12 6.07
CA LYS A 39 -9.60 -2.13 5.88
C LYS A 39 -10.02 -2.04 4.42
N LEU A 40 -9.34 -1.20 3.64
CA LEU A 40 -9.63 -1.07 2.21
C LEU A 40 -9.35 -2.38 1.47
N VAL A 41 -8.20 -3.01 1.72
CA VAL A 41 -7.85 -4.31 1.12
C VAL A 41 -8.86 -5.37 1.52
N GLU A 42 -9.16 -5.51 2.81
CA GLU A 42 -10.13 -6.48 3.33
C GLU A 42 -11.54 -6.29 2.76
N SER A 43 -11.94 -5.03 2.50
CA SER A 43 -13.25 -4.73 1.88
C SER A 43 -13.35 -5.12 0.41
N ILE A 44 -12.20 -5.30 -0.26
CA ILE A 44 -12.11 -5.69 -1.67
C ILE A 44 -11.90 -7.19 -1.79
N ASP A 45 -11.00 -7.75 -0.99
CA ASP A 45 -10.63 -9.17 -0.97
C ASP A 45 -10.36 -9.60 0.48
N GLN A 46 -11.25 -10.44 1.02
CA GLN A 46 -11.14 -10.96 2.39
C GLN A 46 -10.06 -12.04 2.54
N GLU A 47 -9.60 -12.65 1.44
CA GLU A 47 -8.55 -13.66 1.44
C GLU A 47 -7.16 -13.07 1.17
N ALA A 48 -7.09 -11.77 0.83
CA ALA A 48 -5.83 -11.08 0.62
C ALA A 48 -4.99 -10.99 1.90
N PHE A 49 -3.68 -11.14 1.74
CA PHE A 49 -2.71 -10.88 2.80
C PHE A 49 -1.80 -9.72 2.42
N ILE A 50 -1.25 -9.04 3.44
CA ILE A 50 -0.39 -7.86 3.25
C ILE A 50 0.94 -8.13 3.95
N SER A 51 2.04 -7.97 3.21
CA SER A 51 3.38 -7.89 3.79
C SER A 51 3.74 -6.42 4.04
N VAL A 52 4.23 -6.11 5.24
CA VAL A 52 4.65 -4.75 5.63
C VAL A 52 6.16 -4.74 5.79
N MET A 53 6.81 -3.79 5.12
CA MET A 53 8.25 -3.59 5.16
C MET A 53 8.54 -2.16 5.59
N ASP A 54 9.49 -1.99 6.51
CA ASP A 54 9.93 -0.66 6.93
C ASP A 54 10.81 -0.03 5.84
N VAL A 55 10.51 1.23 5.53
CA VAL A 55 11.29 2.03 4.58
C VAL A 55 12.03 3.10 5.38
N ASN A 56 13.36 3.12 5.28
CA ASN A 56 14.20 4.07 6.02
C ASN A 56 13.93 5.53 5.65
N GLU A 57 13.75 5.80 4.36
CA GLU A 57 13.45 7.14 3.86
C GLU A 57 12.57 7.08 2.61
N ALA A 58 11.53 7.91 2.58
CA ALA A 58 10.68 8.12 1.42
C ALA A 58 10.68 9.60 1.06
N ILE A 59 11.26 9.94 -0.09
CA ILE A 59 11.36 11.31 -0.61
C ILE A 59 10.43 11.45 -1.81
N GLY A 60 9.66 12.53 -1.87
CA GLY A 60 8.87 12.88 -3.04
C GLY A 60 7.44 13.32 -2.73
N GLU A 61 6.61 13.30 -3.76
CA GLU A 61 5.20 13.66 -3.65
C GLU A 61 4.46 12.75 -2.66
N GLY A 62 3.68 13.37 -1.80
CA GLY A 62 2.96 12.69 -0.74
C GLY A 62 3.81 12.36 0.50
N PHE A 63 5.13 12.47 0.44
CA PHE A 63 6.04 12.15 1.56
C PHE A 63 6.85 13.34 2.05
N THR A 64 7.50 14.12 1.17
CA THR A 64 8.27 15.31 1.57
C THR A 64 7.55 16.61 1.18
N TYR A 65 6.81 16.60 0.07
CA TYR A 65 5.95 17.71 -0.35
C TYR A 65 4.56 17.21 -0.75
N LYS A 66 3.56 18.10 -0.77
CA LYS A 66 2.16 17.77 -1.07
C LYS A 66 1.63 16.57 -0.27
N ARG A 67 1.95 16.51 1.04
CA ARG A 67 1.47 15.44 1.92
C ARG A 67 -0.07 15.44 1.97
N PRO A 68 -0.74 14.28 1.85
CA PRO A 68 -2.18 14.19 2.04
C PRO A 68 -2.55 14.74 3.43
N LYS A 69 -3.60 15.57 3.49
CA LYS A 69 -4.12 16.04 4.79
C LYS A 69 -4.64 14.83 5.55
N LYS A 70 -4.23 14.67 6.82
CA LYS A 70 -4.76 13.61 7.69
C LYS A 70 -6.28 13.71 7.69
N PHE A 71 -6.96 12.64 7.28
CA PHE A 71 -8.40 12.53 7.47
C PHE A 71 -8.68 12.64 8.97
N LYS A 72 -9.30 13.75 9.40
CA LYS A 72 -9.98 13.76 10.69
C LYS A 72 -11.20 12.87 10.51
N LEU A 73 -11.21 11.70 11.15
CA LEU A 73 -12.49 11.06 11.46
C LEU A 73 -13.26 12.09 12.30
N LEU A 74 -14.34 12.62 11.71
CA LEU A 74 -15.41 13.26 12.46
C LEU A 74 -16.17 12.17 13.23
#